data_AF-D3Y4C7-F1
#
_entry.id   AF-D3Y4C7-F1
#
_cell.length_a   1.000
_cell.length_b   1.000
_cell.length_c   1.000
_cell.angle_alpha   90.00
_cell.angle_beta   90.00
_cell.angle_gamma   90.00
#
_symmetry.space_group_name_H-M   'P 1'
#
loop_
_entity.id
_entity.type
_entity.pdbx_description
1 polymer ?
#
loop_
_entity_poly.entity_id
_entity_poly.type
_entity_poly.pdbx_seq_one_letter_code
_entity_poly.pdbx_strand_id
1 'polypeptide(L)'
;VMDDLFDYFGSHQLPAQVRISLACCLNMCGAVHCSDIAICGVHRTPPHVNHENLKNLCEIPTTIASCPTGAIRPHPDKNLKSVTVNEERCMYCGNCYT
;
A
#
# COMPACT_ATOMS: atom_id res chain seq x y z
N VAL A 1 18.03 12.50 0.18
CA VAL A 1 17.45 12.68 1.54
C VAL A 1 18.55 12.87 2.56
N MET A 2 19.30 11.83 2.97
CA MET A 2 20.31 12.01 4.03
C MET A 2 21.51 12.83 3.56
N ASP A 3 21.92 12.70 2.30
CA ASP A 3 22.99 13.53 1.72
C ASP A 3 22.63 15.04 1.78
N ASP A 4 21.38 15.40 1.47
CA ASP A 4 20.89 16.78 1.50
C ASP A 4 20.73 17.34 2.94
N LEU A 5 20.65 16.45 3.94
CA LEU A 5 20.42 16.79 5.35
C LEU A 5 21.68 16.62 6.20
N PHE A 6 22.82 16.33 5.59
CA PHE A 6 24.06 16.02 6.30
C PHE A 6 24.52 17.15 7.23
N ASP A 7 24.38 18.41 6.79
CA ASP A 7 24.72 19.60 7.58
C ASP A 7 23.92 19.70 8.89
N TYR A 8 22.68 19.20 8.90
CA TYR A 8 21.84 19.17 10.11
C TYR A 8 22.21 18.01 11.04
N PHE A 9 22.65 16.88 10.51
CA PHE A 9 22.90 15.66 11.29
C PHE A 9 23.99 15.82 12.35
N GLY A 10 25.06 16.55 12.03
CA GLY A 10 26.16 16.85 12.96
C GLY A 10 25.97 18.12 13.81
N SER A 11 24.89 18.87 13.57
CA SER A 11 24.64 20.17 14.21
C SER A 11 23.49 20.10 15.24
N HIS A 12 23.36 21.12 16.08
CA HIS A 12 22.23 21.28 17.01
C HIS A 12 21.46 22.59 16.73
N GLN A 13 21.21 22.88 15.45
CA GLN A 13 20.52 24.12 15.04
C GLN A 13 18.99 24.02 15.11
N LEU A 14 18.44 22.81 15.25
CA LEU A 14 17.00 22.59 15.28
C LEU A 14 16.43 22.75 16.70
N PRO A 15 15.17 23.23 16.85
CA PRO A 15 14.55 23.42 18.17
C PRO A 15 14.38 22.14 19.00
N ALA A 16 14.34 20.98 18.33
CA ALA A 16 14.22 19.67 18.94
C ALA A 16 14.81 18.60 18.01
N GLN A 17 14.99 17.38 18.53
CA GLN A 17 15.39 16.22 17.71
C GLN A 17 14.29 15.89 16.70
N VAL A 18 14.63 15.88 15.40
CA VAL A 18 13.71 15.52 14.32
C VAL A 18 13.97 14.08 13.89
N ARG A 19 12.91 13.27 13.84
CA ARG A 19 12.93 11.88 13.37
C ARG A 19 12.29 11.80 12.00
N ILE A 20 13.06 11.30 11.03
CA ILE A 20 12.61 11.08 9.66
C ILE A 20 12.56 9.58 9.41
N SER A 21 11.41 9.07 8.97
CA SER A 21 11.25 7.66 8.60
C SER A 21 10.67 7.52 7.19
N LEU A 22 11.04 6.42 6.54
CA LEU A 22 10.58 6.08 5.20
C LEU A 22 9.97 4.68 5.17
N ALA A 23 8.85 4.53 4.47
CA ALA A 23 8.25 3.24 4.13
C ALA A 23 8.01 3.19 2.62
N CYS A 24 8.32 2.03 2.04
CA CYS A 24 8.17 1.80 0.61
C CYS A 24 6.71 1.59 0.18
N CYS A 25 5.81 1.25 1.10
CA CYS A 25 4.38 1.06 0.85
C CYS A 25 3.54 1.38 2.09
N LEU A 26 2.21 1.30 1.93
CA LEU A 26 1.22 1.61 2.95
C LEU A 26 1.14 0.59 4.10
N ASN A 27 1.87 -0.53 4.04
CA ASN A 27 2.09 -1.37 5.22
C ASN A 27 2.92 -0.64 6.30
N MET A 28 3.56 0.48 5.94
CA MET A 28 4.20 1.41 6.88
C MET A 28 5.17 0.72 7.86
N CYS A 29 5.91 -0.30 7.40
CA CYS A 29 6.85 -1.04 8.22
C CYS A 29 7.88 -0.10 8.86
N GLY A 30 7.97 -0.09 10.19
CA GLY A 30 8.83 0.81 10.95
C GLY A 30 8.04 1.94 11.63
N ALA A 31 8.63 3.14 11.70
CA ALA A 31 8.12 4.26 12.50
C ALA A 31 7.46 5.38 11.67
N VAL A 32 7.12 5.14 10.40
CA VAL A 32 6.58 6.17 9.50
C VAL A 32 5.30 6.80 10.01
N HIS A 33 4.43 6.02 10.65
CA HIS A 33 3.16 6.49 11.20
C HIS A 33 3.31 7.38 12.46
N CYS A 34 4.52 7.47 13.04
CA CYS A 34 4.78 8.20 14.29
C CYS A 34 6.09 9.03 14.24
N SER A 35 6.55 9.37 13.04
CA SER A 35 7.74 10.22 12.83
C SER A 35 7.34 11.69 12.65
N ASP A 36 8.24 12.60 13.01
CA ASP A 36 8.06 14.04 12.78
C ASP A 36 7.94 14.35 11.28
N ILE A 37 8.73 13.64 10.46
CA ILE A 37 8.63 13.66 9.00
C ILE A 37 8.52 12.21 8.50
N ALA A 38 7.48 11.97 7.70
CA ALA A 38 7.15 10.66 7.16
C ALA A 38 7.18 10.68 5.64
N ILE A 39 7.92 9.75 5.04
CA ILE A 39 7.92 9.51 3.59
C ILE A 39 7.28 8.15 3.34
N CYS A 40 6.15 8.12 2.64
CA CYS A 40 5.42 6.88 2.36
C CYS A 40 5.16 6.73 0.87
N GLY A 41 5.56 5.59 0.31
CA GLY A 41 5.25 5.21 -1.06
C GLY A 41 3.78 4.85 -1.24
N VAL A 42 3.13 5.42 -2.25
CA VAL A 42 1.73 5.14 -2.61
C VAL A 42 1.60 4.80 -4.09
N HIS A 43 0.77 3.80 -4.41
CA HIS A 43 0.36 3.55 -5.77
C HIS A 43 -0.75 4.52 -6.17
N ARG A 44 -0.94 4.72 -7.48
CA ARG A 44 -1.98 5.61 -8.04
C ARG A 44 -2.85 4.93 -9.09
N THR A 45 -2.70 3.62 -9.24
CA THR A 45 -3.35 2.81 -10.27
C THR A 45 -3.96 1.57 -9.63
N PRO A 46 -5.14 1.12 -10.11
CA PRO A 46 -5.77 -0.08 -9.61
C PRO A 46 -4.94 -1.33 -9.97
N PRO A 47 -5.07 -2.42 -9.18
CA PRO A 47 -4.36 -3.67 -9.48
C PRO A 47 -4.91 -4.31 -10.76
N HIS A 48 -4.02 -4.82 -11.59
CA HIS A 48 -4.40 -5.57 -12.78
C HIS A 48 -4.74 -7.02 -12.40
N VAL A 49 -5.96 -7.48 -12.73
CA VAL A 49 -6.41 -8.82 -12.40
C VAL A 49 -5.92 -9.82 -13.44
N ASN A 50 -5.16 -10.84 -13.01
CA ASN A 50 -4.83 -11.99 -13.86
C ASN A 50 -5.89 -13.09 -13.69
N HIS A 51 -6.94 -13.03 -14.50
CA HIS A 51 -8.09 -13.95 -14.38
C HIS A 51 -7.73 -15.44 -14.58
N GLU A 52 -6.70 -15.75 -15.35
CA GLU A 52 -6.32 -17.13 -15.69
C GLU A 52 -5.71 -17.87 -14.48
N ASN A 53 -4.84 -17.18 -13.75
CA ASN A 53 -4.04 -17.77 -12.66
C ASN A 53 -4.62 -17.52 -11.27
N LEU A 54 -5.51 -16.54 -11.10
CA LEU A 54 -5.99 -16.13 -9.78
C LEU A 54 -6.62 -17.28 -8.99
N LYS A 55 -7.42 -18.14 -9.65
CA LYS A 55 -8.05 -19.29 -9.00
C LYS A 55 -7.06 -20.32 -8.45
N ASN A 56 -5.85 -20.37 -9.00
CA ASN A 56 -4.82 -21.36 -8.65
C ASN A 56 -3.87 -20.82 -7.57
N LEU A 57 -3.72 -19.49 -7.48
CA LEU A 57 -2.74 -18.84 -6.61
C LEU A 57 -3.36 -18.16 -5.38
N CYS A 58 -4.62 -17.76 -5.47
CA CYS A 58 -5.27 -16.94 -4.45
C CYS A 58 -6.53 -17.62 -3.90
N GLU A 59 -6.75 -17.49 -2.61
CA GLU A 59 -8.05 -17.76 -2.01
C GLU A 59 -8.95 -16.53 -2.19
N ILE A 60 -10.04 -16.69 -2.95
CA ILE A 60 -10.92 -15.57 -3.33
C ILE A 60 -11.56 -14.88 -2.11
N PRO A 61 -12.10 -15.59 -1.10
CA PRO A 61 -12.66 -14.94 0.08
C PRO A 61 -11.68 -14.04 0.84
N THR A 62 -10.44 -14.49 1.04
CA THR A 62 -9.41 -13.71 1.75
C THR A 62 -8.94 -12.53 0.92
N THR A 63 -8.80 -12.71 -0.39
CA THR A 63 -8.49 -11.62 -1.33
C THR A 63 -9.57 -10.53 -1.29
N ILE A 64 -10.86 -10.89 -1.25
CA ILE A 64 -11.96 -9.94 -1.12
C ILE A 64 -11.93 -9.24 0.26
N ALA A 65 -11.75 -10.01 1.33
CA ALA A 65 -11.71 -9.50 2.70
C ALA A 65 -10.53 -8.56 2.98
N SER A 66 -9.43 -8.70 2.23
CA SER A 66 -8.26 -7.80 2.32
C SER A 66 -8.57 -6.35 1.95
N CYS A 67 -9.65 -6.09 1.22
CA CYS A 67 -9.95 -4.75 0.72
C CYS A 67 -10.68 -3.91 1.78
N PRO A 68 -10.06 -2.86 2.35
CA PRO A 68 -10.69 -2.07 3.41
C PRO A 68 -11.84 -1.18 2.91
N THR A 69 -11.88 -0.86 1.61
CA THR A 69 -12.97 -0.07 1.00
C THR A 69 -14.06 -0.91 0.35
N GLY A 70 -13.92 -2.24 0.35
CA GLY A 70 -14.86 -3.14 -0.32
C GLY A 70 -14.98 -2.89 -1.82
N ALA A 71 -13.86 -2.57 -2.47
CA ALA A 71 -13.76 -2.37 -3.91
C ALA A 71 -13.73 -3.70 -4.70
N ILE A 72 -13.26 -4.78 -4.07
CA ILE A 72 -13.12 -6.10 -4.70
C ILE A 72 -14.40 -6.91 -4.51
N ARG A 73 -14.91 -7.50 -5.59
CA ARG A 73 -16.11 -8.35 -5.59
C ARG A 73 -15.85 -9.63 -6.38
N PRO A 74 -16.58 -10.72 -6.12
CA PRO A 74 -16.56 -11.89 -7.00
C PRO A 74 -16.91 -11.50 -8.43
N HIS A 75 -16.28 -12.15 -9.41
CA HIS A 75 -16.58 -11.92 -10.80
C HIS A 75 -18.05 -12.30 -11.11
N PRO A 76 -18.79 -11.52 -11.92
CA PRO A 76 -20.21 -11.77 -12.19
C PRO A 76 -20.45 -13.09 -12.96
N ASP A 77 -19.49 -13.51 -13.78
CA ASP A 77 -19.52 -14.83 -14.43
C ASP A 77 -19.17 -15.95 -13.44
N LYS A 78 -20.13 -16.85 -13.19
CA LYS A 78 -19.98 -17.99 -12.28
C LYS A 78 -19.01 -19.07 -12.79
N ASN A 79 -18.75 -19.11 -14.10
CA ASN A 79 -17.81 -20.06 -14.69
C ASN A 79 -16.36 -19.62 -14.49
N LEU A 80 -16.14 -18.32 -14.31
CA LEU A 80 -14.84 -17.73 -14.03
C LEU A 80 -14.66 -17.51 -12.53
N LYS A 81 -13.87 -18.37 -11.90
CA LYS A 81 -13.46 -18.19 -10.49
C LYS A 81 -12.43 -17.07 -10.37
N SER A 82 -12.90 -15.82 -10.42
CA SER A 82 -12.06 -14.63 -10.33
C SER A 82 -12.74 -13.49 -9.57
N VAL A 83 -12.13 -12.31 -9.57
CA VAL A 83 -12.64 -11.08 -8.93
C VAL A 83 -12.71 -9.93 -9.93
N THR A 84 -13.53 -8.93 -9.61
CA THR A 84 -13.59 -7.64 -10.29
C THR A 84 -13.30 -6.52 -9.30
N VAL A 85 -12.62 -5.46 -9.75
CA VAL A 85 -12.28 -4.29 -8.94
C VAL A 85 -13.13 -3.11 -9.37
N ASN A 86 -13.84 -2.49 -8.43
CA ASN A 86 -14.49 -1.20 -8.65
C ASN A 86 -13.44 -0.09 -8.44
N GLU A 87 -13.01 0.55 -9.53
CA GLU A 87 -11.96 1.57 -9.51
C GLU A 87 -12.37 2.82 -8.72
N GLU A 88 -13.63 3.23 -8.75
CA GLU A 88 -14.12 4.41 -8.02
C GLU A 88 -13.98 4.25 -6.49
N ARG A 89 -14.00 3.01 -5.99
CA ARG A 89 -13.81 2.69 -4.57
C ARG A 89 -12.37 2.29 -4.23
N CYS A 90 -11.51 2.08 -5.24
CA CYS A 90 -10.14 1.67 -5.03
C CYS A 90 -9.27 2.88 -4.67
N MET A 91 -8.51 2.77 -3.59
CA MET A 91 -7.52 3.75 -3.15
C MET A 91 -6.06 3.27 -3.35
N TYR A 92 -5.87 2.19 -4.11
CA TYR A 92 -4.55 1.69 -4.51
C TYR A 92 -3.62 1.26 -3.34
N CYS A 93 -4.17 0.78 -2.23
CA CYS A 93 -3.36 0.37 -1.07
C CYS A 93 -2.44 -0.83 -1.33
N GLY A 94 -2.77 -1.66 -2.33
CA GLY A 94 -2.01 -2.87 -2.67
C GLY A 94 -2.25 -4.07 -1.74
N ASN A 95 -3.10 -3.95 -0.71
CA ASN A 95 -3.28 -5.04 0.28
C ASN A 95 -3.81 -6.36 -0.31
N CYS A 96 -4.49 -6.31 -1.45
CA CYS A 96 -4.96 -7.50 -2.16
C CYS A 96 -3.86 -8.22 -2.97
N TYR A 97 -2.66 -7.61 -3.06
CA TYR A 97 -1.48 -8.19 -3.71
C TYR A 97 -0.41 -8.65 -2.71
N THR A 98 -0.55 -8.26 -1.43
CA THR A 98 0.26 -8.78 -0.32
C THR A 98 0.00 -10.27 -0.13
#